data_AF-A0A9D7A0W3-F1
#
_entry.id   AF-A0A9D7A0W3-F1
#
_cell.length_a   1.000
_cell.length_b   1.000
_cell.length_c   1.000
_cell.angle_alpha   90.00
_cell.angle_beta   90.00
_cell.angle_gamma   90.00
#
_symmetry.space_group_name_H-M   'P 1'
#
loop_
_entity.id
_entity.type
_entity.pdbx_description
1 polymer ?
#
loop_
_entity_poly.entity_id
_entity_poly.type
_entity_poly.pdbx_seq_one_letter_code
_entity_poly.pdbx_strand_id
1 'polypeptide(L)'
;MKSLSLRGTFAAALSVVAAAAAVTAPQHAHAAETCYDFGKQTPGASWPVAPQTDVPIGIGHIRVHPLKLDGVVQAPASASFAVSDTKIAGGASPEMAGNYVAVQMLPREPASRIRLRYSHQPGADDKRAAAVEVNGVRRDWRGSFERLNGEKLGPAAHPARFTVTPEPEASGGNWESGRFVVESRNGIKSFSLGAAHLCLDGVCFMR
;
A
#
# COMPACT_ATOMS: atom_id res chain seq x y z
N MET A 1 49.29 -61.42 -49.98
CA MET A 1 50.50 -61.90 -49.27
C MET A 1 50.99 -60.80 -48.34
N LYS A 2 51.34 -61.16 -47.09
CA LYS A 2 52.05 -60.37 -46.04
C LYS A 2 51.29 -59.13 -45.51
N SER A 3 50.74 -59.06 -44.30
CA SER A 3 51.20 -59.36 -42.92
C SER A 3 52.19 -58.36 -42.32
N LEU A 4 51.85 -57.96 -41.08
CA LEU A 4 52.58 -57.28 -40.00
C LEU A 4 52.66 -55.74 -40.04
N SER A 5 52.65 -54.99 -38.93
CA SER A 5 52.28 -55.16 -37.52
C SER A 5 52.75 -53.87 -36.78
N LEU A 6 52.27 -53.69 -35.55
CA LEU A 6 52.83 -52.93 -34.41
C LEU A 6 52.29 -51.54 -34.05
N ARG A 7 51.54 -51.58 -32.93
CA ARG A 7 51.75 -50.90 -31.62
C ARG A 7 51.70 -49.36 -31.55
N GLY A 8 50.82 -48.89 -30.67
CA GLY A 8 50.94 -47.58 -30.03
C GLY A 8 49.83 -47.34 -29.01
N THR A 9 50.20 -47.34 -27.74
CA THR A 9 49.39 -47.27 -26.51
C THR A 9 48.94 -45.85 -26.09
N PHE A 10 48.02 -45.81 -25.11
CA PHE A 10 47.66 -44.73 -24.16
C PHE A 10 46.69 -43.61 -24.59
N ALA A 11 45.48 -43.63 -24.02
CA ALA A 11 45.13 -42.80 -22.85
C ALA A 11 43.63 -42.97 -22.52
N ALA A 12 43.32 -43.62 -21.40
CA ALA A 12 41.98 -43.62 -20.85
C ALA A 12 41.76 -42.30 -20.08
N ALA A 13 40.93 -41.40 -20.63
CA ALA A 13 40.46 -40.24 -19.89
C ALA A 13 39.22 -40.66 -19.08
N LEU A 14 39.38 -40.81 -17.75
CA LEU A 14 38.26 -40.86 -16.83
C LEU A 14 37.58 -39.49 -16.78
N SER A 15 36.40 -39.37 -17.37
CA SER A 15 35.50 -38.25 -17.09
C SER A 15 34.76 -38.53 -15.79
N VAL A 16 35.19 -37.86 -14.72
CA VAL A 16 34.44 -37.81 -13.46
C VAL A 16 33.20 -36.95 -13.70
N VAL A 17 32.02 -37.56 -13.79
CA VAL A 17 30.74 -36.85 -13.80
C VAL A 17 30.44 -36.44 -12.35
N ALA A 18 30.74 -35.19 -12.02
CA ALA A 18 30.29 -34.59 -10.77
C ALA A 18 28.77 -34.37 -10.86
N ALA A 19 28.00 -35.22 -10.18
CA ALA A 19 26.58 -35.00 -9.99
C ALA A 19 26.39 -33.80 -9.05
N ALA A 20 26.09 -32.64 -9.63
CA ALA A 20 25.64 -31.47 -8.88
C ALA A 20 24.24 -31.76 -8.34
N ALA A 21 24.15 -32.08 -7.05
CA ALA A 21 22.89 -32.09 -6.33
C ALA A 21 22.36 -30.65 -6.30
N ALA A 22 21.36 -30.37 -7.14
CA ALA A 22 20.61 -29.13 -7.07
C ALA A 22 19.85 -29.11 -5.74
N VAL A 23 20.39 -28.38 -4.77
CA VAL A 23 19.67 -28.02 -3.56
C VAL A 23 18.56 -27.07 -4.00
N THR A 24 17.36 -27.60 -4.21
CA THR A 24 16.15 -26.79 -4.36
C THR A 24 15.93 -26.07 -3.04
N ALA A 25 16.37 -24.81 -2.98
CA ALA A 25 15.97 -23.91 -1.91
C ALA A 25 14.43 -23.86 -1.86
N PRO A 26 13.82 -23.89 -0.67
CA PRO A 26 12.37 -23.76 -0.58
C PRO A 26 11.99 -22.40 -1.14
N GLN A 27 11.30 -22.41 -2.29
CA GLN A 27 10.63 -21.22 -2.79
C GLN A 27 9.58 -20.84 -1.74
N HIS A 28 9.89 -19.84 -0.92
CA HIS A 28 8.87 -19.14 -0.17
C HIS A 28 7.89 -18.57 -1.19
N ALA A 29 6.71 -19.17 -1.26
CA ALA A 29 5.59 -18.61 -2.01
C ALA A 29 5.30 -17.23 -1.40
N HIS A 30 5.84 -16.19 -2.04
CA HIS A 30 5.49 -14.82 -1.72
C HIS A 30 3.99 -14.69 -1.96
N ALA A 31 3.22 -14.37 -0.91
CA ALA A 31 1.81 -14.01 -1.06
C ALA A 31 1.71 -12.95 -2.17
N ALA A 32 0.89 -13.20 -3.18
CA ALA A 32 0.80 -12.35 -4.36
C ALA A 32 0.34 -10.94 -3.94
N GLU A 33 1.26 -9.97 -3.97
CA GLU A 33 0.95 -8.56 -3.77
C GLU A 33 0.39 -8.00 -5.08
N THR A 34 -0.78 -7.38 -5.02
CA THR A 34 -1.36 -6.69 -6.19
C THR A 34 -1.53 -5.22 -5.86
N CYS A 35 -0.96 -4.36 -6.71
CA CYS A 35 -0.90 -2.92 -6.47
C CYS A 35 -1.67 -2.13 -7.52
N TYR A 36 -2.25 -1.02 -7.07
CA TYR A 36 -2.75 0.07 -7.89
C TYR A 36 -1.82 1.26 -7.75
N ASP A 37 -1.36 1.78 -8.87
CA ASP A 37 -0.39 2.86 -8.95
C ASP A 37 -1.07 4.12 -9.51
N PHE A 38 -1.19 5.15 -8.69
CA PHE A 38 -1.80 6.42 -9.09
C PHE A 38 -0.90 7.21 -10.05
N GLY A 39 0.41 6.93 -10.08
CA GLY A 39 1.37 7.53 -11.00
C GLY A 39 1.13 7.22 -12.48
N LYS A 40 0.15 6.35 -12.78
CA LYS A 40 -0.27 6.01 -14.15
C LYS A 40 -1.54 6.74 -14.58
N GLN A 41 -2.11 7.58 -13.72
CA GLN A 41 -3.33 8.33 -14.00
C GLN A 41 -3.02 9.64 -14.73
N THR A 42 -4.02 10.23 -15.36
CA THR A 42 -3.90 11.55 -16.01
C THR A 42 -4.18 12.66 -14.99
N PRO A 43 -3.25 13.62 -14.79
CA PRO A 43 -3.50 14.78 -13.94
C PRO A 43 -4.77 15.54 -14.33
N GLY A 44 -5.47 16.08 -13.33
CA GLY A 44 -6.72 16.83 -13.50
C GLY A 44 -7.98 15.98 -13.50
N ALA A 45 -7.89 14.64 -13.58
CA ALA A 45 -9.04 13.79 -13.29
C ALA A 45 -9.50 14.01 -11.84
N SER A 46 -10.79 14.28 -11.65
CA SER A 46 -11.36 14.66 -10.36
C SER A 46 -12.70 13.97 -10.15
N TRP A 47 -12.91 13.50 -8.93
CA TRP A 47 -14.15 12.89 -8.51
C TRP A 47 -14.80 13.76 -7.43
N PRO A 48 -16.07 14.17 -7.62
CA PRO A 48 -16.79 14.88 -6.58
C PRO A 48 -16.96 13.97 -5.36
N VAL A 49 -16.86 14.56 -4.18
CA VAL A 49 -17.17 13.89 -2.92
C VAL A 49 -18.67 14.09 -2.66
N ALA A 50 -19.52 13.52 -3.53
CA ALA A 50 -20.93 13.28 -3.22
C ALA A 50 -21.00 12.20 -2.11
N PRO A 51 -22.14 11.90 -1.45
CA PRO A 51 -22.13 11.21 -0.14
C PRO A 51 -21.32 9.92 -0.12
N GLN A 52 -21.15 9.32 -1.30
CA GLN A 52 -20.08 8.39 -1.59
C GLN A 52 -19.74 8.39 -3.10
N THR A 53 -18.45 8.26 -3.47
CA THR A 53 -18.02 8.00 -4.86
C THR A 53 -17.15 6.77 -4.92
N ASP A 54 -17.55 5.79 -5.72
CA ASP A 54 -16.81 4.55 -5.94
C ASP A 54 -15.94 4.65 -7.21
N VAL A 55 -14.64 4.37 -7.06
CA VAL A 55 -13.63 4.36 -8.11
C VAL A 55 -13.10 2.92 -8.22
N PRO A 56 -13.39 2.20 -9.32
CA PRO A 56 -12.86 0.86 -9.50
C PRO A 56 -11.34 0.93 -9.69
N ILE A 57 -10.62 0.12 -8.92
CA ILE A 57 -9.18 -0.10 -9.10
C ILE A 57 -9.00 -1.58 -9.45
N GLY A 58 -8.08 -1.97 -10.33
CA GLY A 58 -8.00 -3.36 -10.82
C GLY A 58 -7.96 -4.46 -9.75
N ILE A 59 -7.62 -4.07 -8.51
CA ILE A 59 -7.46 -4.92 -7.32
C ILE A 59 -8.64 -4.84 -6.31
N GLY A 60 -9.68 -4.05 -6.59
CA GLY A 60 -10.76 -3.76 -5.64
C GLY A 60 -11.57 -2.53 -6.01
N HIS A 61 -12.04 -1.81 -5.00
CA HIS A 61 -12.66 -0.51 -5.15
C HIS A 61 -12.05 0.46 -4.16
N ILE A 62 -11.93 1.71 -4.58
CA ILE A 62 -11.72 2.84 -3.68
C ILE A 62 -13.02 3.58 -3.57
N ARG A 63 -13.34 4.01 -2.36
CA ARG A 63 -14.53 4.77 -2.06
C ARG A 63 -14.13 6.05 -1.35
N VAL A 64 -14.43 7.17 -1.98
CA VAL A 64 -14.16 8.50 -1.42
C VAL A 64 -15.44 9.04 -0.82
N HIS A 65 -15.34 9.57 0.40
CA HIS A 65 -16.45 10.18 1.11
C HIS A 65 -15.97 11.34 1.98
N PRO A 66 -16.86 12.24 2.43
CA PRO A 66 -16.47 13.32 3.32
C PRO A 66 -15.83 12.80 4.60
N LEU A 67 -14.80 13.49 5.08
CA LEU A 67 -14.27 13.25 6.42
C LEU A 67 -15.39 13.53 7.44
N LYS A 68 -15.67 12.55 8.28
CA LYS A 68 -16.56 12.69 9.44
C LYS A 68 -15.72 12.66 10.71
N LEU A 69 -16.06 13.47 11.70
CA LEU A 69 -15.39 13.44 13.01
C LEU A 69 -16.46 13.55 14.07
N ASP A 70 -16.46 12.64 15.03
CA ASP A 70 -17.48 12.59 16.08
C ASP A 70 -18.91 12.61 15.48
N GLY A 71 -19.08 11.98 14.30
CA GLY A 71 -20.34 11.94 13.53
C GLY A 71 -20.62 13.17 12.65
N VAL A 72 -19.82 14.24 12.74
CA VAL A 72 -20.01 15.49 12.01
C VAL A 72 -19.20 15.53 10.72
N VAL A 73 -19.86 15.81 9.59
CA VAL A 73 -19.21 16.00 8.28
C VAL A 73 -18.37 17.28 8.29
N GLN A 74 -17.10 17.17 7.91
CA GLN A 74 -16.14 18.27 7.89
C GLN A 74 -15.97 18.92 6.51
N ALA A 75 -16.43 18.26 5.45
CA ALA A 75 -16.17 18.69 4.08
C ALA A 75 -17.19 19.73 3.58
N PRO A 76 -16.75 20.72 2.79
CA PRO A 76 -17.69 21.54 2.02
C PRO A 76 -18.40 20.70 0.95
N ALA A 77 -19.61 21.10 0.58
CA ALA A 77 -20.46 20.36 -0.38
C ALA A 77 -19.82 20.14 -1.77
N SER A 78 -18.80 20.92 -2.13
CA SER A 78 -18.07 20.85 -3.39
C SER A 78 -16.68 20.19 -3.27
N ALA A 79 -16.39 19.47 -2.18
CA ALA A 79 -15.11 18.79 -2.03
C ALA A 79 -14.90 17.79 -3.17
N SER A 80 -13.65 17.67 -3.63
CA SER A 80 -13.25 16.71 -4.65
C SER A 80 -11.96 16.01 -4.23
N PHE A 81 -11.80 14.78 -4.71
CA PHE A 81 -10.56 14.04 -4.65
C PHE A 81 -10.04 13.91 -6.08
N ALA A 82 -8.81 14.32 -6.35
CA ALA A 82 -8.31 14.54 -7.71
C ALA A 82 -6.90 13.97 -7.90
N VAL A 83 -6.59 13.63 -9.13
CA VAL A 83 -5.23 13.32 -9.58
C VAL A 83 -4.47 14.63 -9.71
N SER A 84 -3.47 14.81 -8.85
CA SER A 84 -2.62 16.00 -8.80
C SER A 84 -1.24 15.67 -9.34
N ASP A 85 -0.65 16.56 -10.14
CA ASP A 85 0.74 16.44 -10.62
C ASP A 85 1.75 16.93 -9.57
N THR A 86 1.45 16.61 -8.31
CA THR A 86 2.33 16.81 -7.15
C THR A 86 2.92 15.47 -6.74
N LYS A 87 3.98 15.54 -5.93
CA LYS A 87 4.71 14.36 -5.48
C LYS A 87 4.79 14.32 -3.96
N ILE A 88 4.16 13.30 -3.37
CA ILE A 88 4.41 12.83 -2.01
C ILE A 88 5.87 12.42 -1.93
N ALA A 89 6.47 12.68 -0.79
CA ALA A 89 7.84 12.31 -0.56
C ALA A 89 8.12 10.82 -0.76
N GLY A 90 9.20 10.50 -1.47
CA GLY A 90 9.52 9.14 -1.88
C GLY A 90 8.58 8.54 -2.96
N GLY A 91 7.55 9.27 -3.38
CA GLY A 91 6.52 8.86 -4.34
C GLY A 91 6.80 9.15 -5.82
N ALA A 92 5.91 8.64 -6.67
CA ALA A 92 5.81 9.01 -8.08
C ALA A 92 4.70 10.05 -8.28
N SER A 93 4.84 10.91 -9.30
CA SER A 93 3.75 11.77 -9.77
C SER A 93 3.02 11.07 -10.92
N PRO A 94 1.70 11.26 -11.09
CA PRO A 94 0.80 11.97 -10.18
C PRO A 94 0.32 11.15 -8.99
N GLU A 95 -0.22 11.85 -8.01
CA GLU A 95 -0.84 11.28 -6.81
C GLU A 95 -2.32 11.59 -6.74
N MET A 96 -3.03 10.90 -5.84
CA MET A 96 -4.39 11.27 -5.50
C MET A 96 -4.42 12.19 -4.29
N ALA A 97 -5.06 13.35 -4.40
CA ALA A 97 -5.11 14.34 -3.33
C ALA A 97 -6.53 14.87 -3.09
N GLY A 98 -6.85 15.23 -1.85
CA GLY A 98 -8.04 16.00 -1.52
C GLY A 98 -8.09 16.53 -0.11
N ASN A 99 -9.10 17.36 0.14
CA ASN A 99 -9.28 18.09 1.39
C ASN A 99 -10.55 17.62 2.12
N TYR A 100 -10.43 17.37 3.43
CA TYR A 100 -11.49 16.87 4.29
C TYR A 100 -12.16 15.62 3.73
N VAL A 101 -11.34 14.66 3.29
CA VAL A 101 -11.80 13.40 2.69
C VAL A 101 -11.40 12.20 3.53
N ALA A 102 -12.15 11.13 3.38
CA ALA A 102 -11.77 9.79 3.79
C ALA A 102 -11.82 8.87 2.57
N VAL A 103 -10.76 8.07 2.41
CA VAL A 103 -10.58 7.12 1.33
C VAL A 103 -10.69 5.73 1.93
N GLN A 104 -11.75 5.02 1.58
CA GLN A 104 -11.98 3.62 1.96
C GLN A 104 -11.51 2.70 0.84
N MET A 105 -10.60 1.81 1.18
CA MET A 105 -10.06 0.74 0.35
C MET A 105 -10.88 -0.53 0.60
N LEU A 106 -11.38 -1.10 -0.49
CA LEU A 106 -12.23 -2.29 -0.50
C LEU A 106 -11.58 -3.36 -1.39
N PRO A 107 -10.72 -4.23 -0.84
CA PRO A 107 -10.18 -5.37 -1.56
C PRO A 107 -11.29 -6.27 -2.13
N ARG A 108 -11.08 -6.88 -3.30
CA ARG A 108 -12.06 -7.85 -3.87
C ARG A 108 -12.27 -9.08 -2.98
N GLU A 109 -11.22 -9.48 -2.28
CA GLU A 109 -11.19 -10.57 -1.30
C GLU A 109 -10.49 -10.06 -0.05
N PRO A 110 -10.80 -10.57 1.16
CA PRO A 110 -10.16 -10.10 2.39
C PRO A 110 -8.63 -10.14 2.29
N ALA A 111 -7.98 -9.00 2.52
CA ALA A 111 -6.53 -8.88 2.47
C ALA A 111 -5.89 -9.23 3.82
N SER A 112 -4.81 -9.99 3.85
CA SER A 112 -4.00 -10.18 5.07
C SER A 112 -3.19 -8.93 5.40
N ARG A 113 -2.80 -8.17 4.38
CA ARG A 113 -2.06 -6.91 4.50
C ARG A 113 -2.51 -5.89 3.46
N ILE A 114 -2.65 -4.63 3.89
CA ILE A 114 -2.80 -3.47 3.02
C ILE A 114 -1.59 -2.57 3.21
N ARG A 115 -0.97 -2.14 2.11
CA ARG A 115 0.13 -1.18 2.11
C ARG A 115 -0.23 0.01 1.24
N LEU A 116 0.07 1.20 1.71
CA LEU A 116 -0.04 2.43 0.92
C LEU A 116 1.08 3.40 1.28
N ARG A 117 1.30 4.40 0.43
CA ARG A 117 2.04 5.60 0.80
C ARG A 117 1.06 6.76 0.91
N TYR A 118 1.30 7.62 1.89
CA TYR A 118 0.47 8.78 2.15
C TYR A 118 1.33 10.02 2.36
N SER A 119 0.69 11.17 2.18
CA SER A 119 1.07 12.41 2.86
C SER A 119 -0.17 13.07 3.44
N HIS A 120 -0.03 13.68 4.60
CA HIS A 120 -1.10 14.45 5.22
C HIS A 120 -0.54 15.68 5.93
N GLN A 121 -1.42 16.64 6.20
CA GLN A 121 -1.03 17.87 6.89
C GLN A 121 -1.70 17.95 8.28
N PRO A 122 -1.06 17.46 9.36
CA PRO A 122 -1.62 17.49 10.73
C PRO A 122 -1.74 18.91 11.33
N GLY A 123 -1.15 19.91 10.67
CA GLY A 123 -1.16 21.31 11.10
C GLY A 123 -0.04 21.60 12.10
N ALA A 124 0.21 22.89 12.36
CA ALA A 124 1.34 23.30 13.22
C ALA A 124 1.18 22.88 14.69
N ASP A 125 -0.04 22.55 15.12
CA ASP A 125 -0.38 22.18 16.48
C ASP A 125 -0.80 20.71 16.64
N ASP A 126 -0.66 19.89 15.59
CA ASP A 126 -1.12 18.50 15.54
C ASP A 126 -2.61 18.30 15.82
N LYS A 127 -3.43 19.36 15.78
CA LYS A 127 -4.87 19.24 16.10
C LYS A 127 -5.73 18.97 14.90
N ARG A 128 -5.18 19.06 13.67
CA ARG A 128 -5.98 18.74 12.49
C ARG A 128 -6.36 17.28 12.55
N ALA A 129 -7.61 17.09 12.18
CA ALA A 129 -8.27 15.85 12.43
C ALA A 129 -8.06 14.88 11.28
N ALA A 130 -7.99 13.63 11.68
CA ALA A 130 -7.83 12.48 10.84
C ALA A 130 -8.74 11.36 11.37
N ALA A 131 -8.87 10.29 10.60
CA ALA A 131 -9.56 9.11 11.06
C ALA A 131 -9.00 7.88 10.38
N VAL A 132 -9.06 6.77 11.10
CA VAL A 132 -8.77 5.44 10.57
C VAL A 132 -9.94 4.52 10.87
N GLU A 133 -10.22 3.62 9.94
CA GLU A 133 -11.27 2.62 10.12
C GLU A 133 -10.78 1.28 9.59
N VAL A 134 -11.03 0.21 10.32
CA VAL A 134 -10.77 -1.16 9.86
C VAL A 134 -12.03 -1.98 10.07
N ASN A 135 -12.52 -2.62 9.00
CA ASN A 135 -13.66 -3.51 9.05
C ASN A 135 -14.88 -2.88 9.78
N GLY A 136 -15.13 -1.59 9.54
CA GLY A 136 -16.23 -0.83 10.14
C GLY A 136 -15.99 -0.29 11.55
N VAL A 137 -14.87 -0.61 12.20
CA VAL A 137 -14.51 -0.02 13.50
C VAL A 137 -13.63 1.20 13.27
N ARG A 138 -14.19 2.36 13.59
CA ARG A 138 -13.57 3.68 13.39
C ARG A 138 -12.86 4.16 14.65
N ARG A 139 -11.77 4.88 14.45
CA ARG A 139 -11.13 5.73 15.46
C ARG A 139 -10.84 7.09 14.84
N ASP A 140 -11.34 8.12 15.48
CA ASP A 140 -10.95 9.49 15.15
C ASP A 140 -9.58 9.78 15.77
N TRP A 141 -8.79 10.57 15.04
CA TRP A 141 -7.37 10.72 15.27
C TRP A 141 -6.95 12.19 15.11
N ARG A 142 -5.85 12.57 15.77
CA ARG A 142 -5.25 13.89 15.65
C ARG A 142 -3.73 13.79 15.64
N GLY A 143 -3.11 14.62 14.82
CA GLY A 143 -1.66 14.67 14.66
C GLY A 143 -1.15 13.50 13.83
N SER A 144 0.14 13.19 13.99
CA SER A 144 0.81 12.20 13.16
C SER A 144 0.19 10.81 13.20
N PHE A 145 0.09 10.17 12.03
CA PHE A 145 -0.31 8.77 11.92
C PHE A 145 0.71 7.81 12.53
N GLU A 146 1.95 8.24 12.76
CA GLU A 146 2.99 7.42 13.40
C GLU A 146 2.60 6.92 14.77
N ARG A 147 1.75 7.66 15.51
CA ARG A 147 1.30 7.22 16.85
C ARG A 147 0.30 6.06 16.79
N LEU A 148 -0.12 5.62 15.59
CA LEU A 148 -0.84 4.35 15.40
C LEU A 148 0.08 3.14 15.51
N ASN A 149 1.41 3.32 15.48
CA ASN A 149 2.34 2.21 15.62
C ASN A 149 2.09 1.40 16.90
N GLY A 150 1.90 0.09 16.74
CA GLY A 150 1.63 -0.83 17.84
C GLY A 150 0.15 -0.90 18.27
N GLU A 151 -0.69 0.03 17.81
CA GLU A 151 -2.13 0.02 18.08
C GLU A 151 -2.84 -1.13 17.39
N LYS A 152 -4.02 -1.47 17.92
CA LYS A 152 -4.97 -2.40 17.31
C LYS A 152 -6.29 -1.70 17.04
N LEU A 153 -6.85 -1.95 15.86
CA LEU A 153 -8.19 -1.47 15.47
C LEU A 153 -8.90 -2.54 14.66
N GLY A 154 -10.22 -2.55 14.72
CA GLY A 154 -11.06 -3.55 14.08
C GLY A 154 -11.92 -4.32 15.08
N PRO A 155 -12.88 -5.11 14.60
CA PRO A 155 -13.67 -6.00 15.46
C PRO A 155 -12.77 -6.93 16.28
N ALA A 156 -13.22 -7.34 17.47
CA ALA A 156 -12.45 -8.24 18.33
C ALA A 156 -12.05 -9.56 17.64
N ALA A 157 -12.89 -10.06 16.73
CA ALA A 157 -12.62 -11.24 15.91
C ALA A 157 -11.64 -10.98 14.76
N HIS A 158 -11.43 -9.73 14.35
CA HIS A 158 -10.60 -9.35 13.21
C HIS A 158 -9.75 -8.12 13.53
N PRO A 159 -8.90 -8.15 14.58
CA PRO A 159 -8.06 -7.00 14.88
C PRO A 159 -7.01 -6.84 13.78
N ALA A 160 -6.78 -5.60 13.37
CA ALA A 160 -5.65 -5.22 12.56
C ALA A 160 -4.61 -4.48 13.40
N ARG A 161 -3.36 -4.57 12.98
CA ARG A 161 -2.22 -3.84 13.54
C ARG A 161 -1.68 -2.88 12.52
N PHE A 162 -1.13 -1.78 13.00
CA PHE A 162 -0.56 -0.73 12.16
C PHE A 162 0.95 -0.70 12.28
N THR A 163 1.60 -0.45 11.15
CA THR A 163 2.99 -0.03 11.06
C THR A 163 3.07 1.15 10.10
N VAL A 164 3.50 2.29 10.62
CA VAL A 164 3.65 3.56 9.93
C VAL A 164 5.14 3.91 9.97
N THR A 165 5.77 3.89 8.80
CA THR A 165 7.18 4.23 8.65
C THR A 165 7.28 5.61 7.99
N PRO A 166 7.86 6.61 8.67
CA PRO A 166 7.99 7.95 8.11
C PRO A 166 8.90 7.93 6.89
N GLU A 167 8.59 8.75 5.89
CA GLU A 167 9.48 9.00 4.75
C GLU A 167 9.94 10.47 4.79
N PRO A 168 11.19 10.77 4.38
CA PRO A 168 11.74 12.13 4.45
C PRO A 168 10.84 13.12 3.72
N GLU A 169 10.55 14.28 4.30
CA GLU A 169 9.63 15.26 3.72
C GLU A 169 10.06 15.73 2.31
N ALA A 170 9.13 15.72 1.35
CA ALA A 170 9.33 16.35 0.06
C ALA A 170 8.92 17.80 0.20
N SER A 171 9.88 18.63 0.60
CA SER A 171 9.78 20.09 0.70
C SER A 171 8.85 20.63 1.80
N GLY A 172 9.26 21.77 2.38
CA GLY A 172 8.79 22.27 3.66
C GLY A 172 7.29 22.52 3.82
N GLY A 173 6.90 22.70 5.09
CA GLY A 173 5.53 22.83 5.56
C GLY A 173 5.24 21.80 6.64
N ASN A 174 4.06 21.85 7.27
CA ASN A 174 3.65 20.83 8.26
C ASN A 174 3.12 19.56 7.59
N TRP A 175 3.80 19.06 6.55
CA TRP A 175 3.42 17.86 5.80
C TRP A 175 4.20 16.66 6.31
N GLU A 176 3.48 15.61 6.68
CA GLU A 176 4.10 14.36 7.08
C GLU A 176 3.81 13.30 6.02
N SER A 177 4.84 12.59 5.59
CA SER A 177 4.72 11.53 4.59
C SER A 177 5.22 10.20 5.16
N GLY A 178 4.68 9.11 4.67
CA GLY A 178 5.11 7.80 5.12
C GLY A 178 4.49 6.64 4.38
N ARG A 179 4.98 5.45 4.73
CA ARG A 179 4.38 4.18 4.34
C ARG A 179 3.50 3.68 5.47
N PHE A 180 2.28 3.33 5.11
CA PHE A 180 1.29 2.81 6.03
C PHE A 180 1.05 1.34 5.70
N VAL A 181 1.17 0.48 6.70
CA VAL A 181 0.92 -0.96 6.59
C VAL A 181 -0.11 -1.34 7.63
N VAL A 182 -1.17 -2.01 7.18
CA VAL A 182 -2.24 -2.57 8.02
C VAL A 182 -2.24 -4.07 7.83
N GLU A 183 -2.16 -4.81 8.93
CA GLU A 183 -2.10 -6.28 8.90
C GLU A 183 -3.17 -6.90 9.77
N SER A 184 -3.88 -7.90 9.26
CA SER A 184 -4.79 -8.72 10.06
C SER A 184 -4.67 -10.19 9.69
N ARG A 185 -4.53 -11.06 10.70
CA ARG A 185 -4.53 -12.51 10.51
C ARG A 185 -5.88 -13.06 10.03
N ASN A 186 -6.96 -12.34 10.31
CA ASN A 186 -8.32 -12.79 10.02
C ASN A 186 -8.94 -11.97 8.87
N GLY A 187 -8.10 -11.30 8.08
CA GLY A 187 -8.49 -10.57 6.87
C GLY A 187 -9.01 -9.16 7.10
N ILE A 188 -8.72 -8.28 6.15
CA ILE A 188 -9.16 -6.90 6.05
C ILE A 188 -10.13 -6.81 4.87
N LYS A 189 -11.40 -6.59 5.17
CA LYS A 189 -12.49 -6.40 4.19
C LYS A 189 -12.65 -4.94 3.80
N SER A 190 -12.35 -4.03 4.72
CA SER A 190 -12.29 -2.60 4.47
C SER A 190 -11.24 -1.92 5.33
N PHE A 191 -10.56 -0.94 4.76
CA PHE A 191 -9.68 -0.04 5.48
C PHE A 191 -9.92 1.39 5.00
N SER A 192 -10.15 2.33 5.92
CA SER A 192 -10.30 3.74 5.58
C SER A 192 -9.21 4.58 6.23
N LEU A 193 -8.67 5.52 5.47
CA LEU A 193 -7.79 6.57 5.96
C LEU A 193 -8.40 7.92 5.57
N GLY A 194 -8.56 8.83 6.52
CA GLY A 194 -9.08 10.17 6.26
C GLY A 194 -8.28 11.25 6.97
N ALA A 195 -8.19 12.42 6.36
CA ALA A 195 -7.52 13.58 6.92
C ALA A 195 -8.07 14.89 6.33
N ALA A 196 -7.80 16.00 7.02
CA ALA A 196 -8.11 17.34 6.53
C ALA A 196 -7.41 17.67 5.20
N HIS A 197 -6.19 17.18 5.02
CA HIS A 197 -5.48 17.17 3.74
C HIS A 197 -4.85 15.80 3.59
N LEU A 198 -5.24 15.06 2.56
CA LEU A 198 -4.76 13.70 2.33
C LEU A 198 -4.30 13.55 0.89
N CYS A 199 -3.07 13.10 0.74
CA CYS A 199 -2.52 12.58 -0.51
C CYS A 199 -2.24 11.09 -0.36
N LEU A 200 -2.50 10.31 -1.40
CA LEU A 200 -2.21 8.88 -1.50
C LEU A 200 -1.42 8.59 -2.77
N ASP A 201 -0.35 7.80 -2.60
CA ASP A 201 0.46 7.23 -3.67
C ASP A 201 0.51 5.71 -3.45
N GLY A 202 0.18 4.93 -4.48
CA GLY A 202 0.20 3.47 -4.43
C GLY A 202 -0.73 2.82 -3.37
N VAL A 203 -1.51 1.83 -3.76
CA VAL A 203 -2.23 0.95 -2.81
C VAL A 203 -1.99 -0.49 -3.21
N CYS A 204 -1.54 -1.31 -2.27
CA CYS A 204 -1.26 -2.72 -2.48
C CYS A 204 -2.07 -3.58 -1.50
N PHE A 205 -2.64 -4.66 -2.00
CA PHE A 205 -3.31 -5.69 -1.21
C PHE A 205 -2.53 -6.99 -1.31
N MET A 206 -2.34 -7.66 -0.17
CA MET A 206 -1.76 -9.00 -0.07
C MET A 206 -2.79 -9.94 0.55
N ARG A 207 -2.80 -11.19 0.09
CA ARG A 207 -3.67 -12.26 0.61
C ARG A 207 -3.02 -13.03 1.75
#